data_AF-A0A378UGF6-F1
#
_entry.id   AF-A0A378UGF6-F1
#
_cell.length_a   1.000
_cell.length_b   1.000
_cell.length_c   1.000
_cell.angle_alpha   90.00
_cell.angle_beta   90.00
_cell.angle_gamma   90.00
#
_symmetry.space_group_name_H-M   'P 1'
#
loop_
_entity.id
_entity.type
_entity.pdbx_description
1 polymer ?
#
loop_
_entity_poly.entity_id
_entity_poly.type
_entity_poly.pdbx_seq_one_letter_code
_entity_poly.pdbx_strand_id
1 'polypeptide(L)'
;MKFYQTALAVVFAAAVSMPLHAQTPVSDVPSKASLEALFAVQDFDKILDESFKRVPGLAAESMPDIPADRRAEFNKVLEKYFGLMDREINTPEMRHEIRNTAIRAAAEIYTQAEVDALLRFYQSPEGRSAMSKTPRYIEAVMAPTAGIMQPKMQAFLQKYGAQMRRELNQAVCGKNNCAKAAQPKK
;
A
#
# COMPACT_ATOMS: atom_id res chain seq x y z
N MET A 1 -9.80 41.21 -22.48
CA MET A 1 -10.28 41.77 -21.20
C MET A 1 -9.09 41.95 -20.27
N LYS A 2 -8.46 43.13 -20.37
CA LYS A 2 -7.64 43.75 -19.31
C LYS A 2 -8.59 44.32 -18.26
N PHE A 3 -8.14 44.49 -17.01
CA PHE A 3 -8.64 45.34 -15.91
C PHE A 3 -8.31 44.58 -14.61
N TYR A 4 -7.41 44.97 -13.71
CA TYR A 4 -6.95 46.29 -13.29
C TYR A 4 -5.49 46.24 -12.77
N GLN A 5 -4.66 47.18 -13.22
CA GLN A 5 -3.54 47.74 -12.47
C GLN A 5 -3.94 49.17 -12.09
N THR A 6 -3.71 49.57 -10.83
CA THR A 6 -3.17 50.87 -10.33
C THR A 6 -3.35 50.89 -8.80
N ALA A 7 -2.27 50.72 -8.01
CA ALA A 7 -1.34 51.75 -7.52
C ALA A 7 -1.88 52.56 -6.33
N LEU A 8 -1.27 52.38 -5.15
CA LEU A 8 -0.81 53.49 -4.30
C LEU A 8 0.03 52.96 -3.13
N ALA A 9 1.28 53.44 -3.11
CA ALA A 9 2.23 53.27 -2.04
C ALA A 9 1.84 54.11 -0.82
N VAL A 10 1.97 53.55 0.39
CA VAL A 10 2.31 54.33 1.58
C VAL A 10 3.42 53.60 2.31
N VAL A 11 4.57 54.25 2.27
CA VAL A 11 5.75 54.01 3.10
C VAL A 11 5.40 54.40 4.53
N PHE A 12 5.59 53.50 5.49
CA PHE A 12 5.90 53.89 6.87
C PHE A 12 7.15 53.14 7.32
N ALA A 13 8.25 53.90 7.31
CA ALA A 13 9.48 53.53 7.96
C ALA A 13 9.26 53.50 9.48
N ALA A 14 9.40 52.33 10.09
CA ALA A 14 9.70 52.20 11.51
C ALA A 14 10.92 51.28 11.61
N ALA A 15 12.08 51.90 11.82
CA ALA A 15 13.33 51.22 12.11
C ALA A 15 13.21 50.53 13.47
N VAL A 16 13.00 49.21 13.46
CA VAL A 16 13.25 48.37 14.62
C VAL A 16 14.49 47.56 14.30
N SER A 17 15.65 48.01 14.81
CA SER A 17 16.87 47.21 14.87
C SER A 17 16.65 46.02 15.80
N MET A 18 16.10 44.94 15.28
CA MET A 18 16.18 43.63 15.92
C MET A 18 17.50 42.97 15.50
N PRO A 19 18.25 42.35 16.43
CA PRO A 19 19.40 41.54 16.06
C PRO A 19 18.89 40.38 15.21
N LEU A 20 19.33 40.38 13.95
CA LEU A 20 19.16 39.32 12.98
C LEU A 20 19.84 38.07 13.57
N HIS A 21 19.10 37.28 14.35
CA HIS A 21 19.44 35.88 14.52
C HIS A 21 19.30 35.30 13.11
N ALA A 22 20.43 35.07 12.46
CA ALA A 22 20.48 34.28 11.25
C ALA A 22 19.85 32.93 11.58
N GLN A 23 18.55 32.81 11.31
CA GLN A 23 17.91 31.51 11.17
C GLN A 23 18.62 30.92 9.95
N THR A 24 19.56 30.01 10.21
CA THR A 24 20.07 29.13 9.17
C THR A 24 18.86 28.62 8.40
N PRO A 25 18.79 28.75 7.06
CA PRO A 25 17.68 28.21 6.31
C PRO A 25 17.61 26.72 6.66
N VAL A 26 16.58 26.34 7.41
CA VAL A 26 16.27 24.93 7.62
C VAL A 26 15.98 24.42 6.23
N SER A 27 16.85 23.55 5.73
CA SER A 27 16.57 22.84 4.50
C SER A 27 15.25 22.11 4.71
N ASP A 28 14.22 22.46 3.95
CA ASP A 28 12.96 21.73 3.97
C ASP A 28 13.19 20.28 3.52
N VAL A 29 14.24 20.01 2.74
CA VAL A 29 14.65 18.65 2.35
C VAL A 29 15.20 17.90 3.58
N PRO A 30 14.66 16.71 3.90
CA PRO A 30 15.15 15.87 4.98
C PRO A 30 16.60 15.41 4.76
N SER A 31 17.36 15.30 5.86
CA SER A 31 18.68 14.71 5.86
C SER A 31 18.61 13.21 5.59
N LYS A 32 19.61 12.68 4.87
CA LYS A 32 19.74 11.24 4.66
C LYS A 32 19.72 10.46 5.97
N ALA A 33 20.40 10.96 7.01
CA ALA A 33 20.45 10.32 8.32
C ALA A 33 19.07 10.23 8.99
N SER A 34 18.27 11.30 8.93
CA SER A 34 16.91 11.29 9.48
C SER A 34 16.00 10.31 8.75
N LEU A 35 16.11 10.22 7.42
CA LEU A 35 15.36 9.26 6.61
C LEU A 35 15.78 7.82 6.91
N GLU A 36 17.08 7.55 7.00
CA GLU A 36 17.59 6.23 7.36
C GLU A 36 17.15 5.80 8.75
N ALA A 37 17.14 6.73 9.71
CA ALA A 37 16.62 6.49 11.05
C ALA A 37 15.11 6.22 11.03
N LEU A 38 14.34 6.99 10.26
CA LEU A 38 12.89 6.78 10.11
C LEU A 38 12.58 5.37 9.58
N PHE A 39 13.30 4.93 8.55
CA PHE A 39 13.14 3.59 7.98
C PHE A 39 13.49 2.48 8.98
N ALA A 40 14.54 2.69 9.77
CA ALA A 40 14.95 1.73 10.79
C ALA A 40 13.90 1.61 11.90
N VAL A 41 13.35 2.72 12.41
CA VAL A 41 12.36 2.69 13.51
C VAL A 41 10.99 2.17 13.07
N GLN A 42 10.71 2.13 11.77
CA GLN A 42 9.49 1.55 11.20
C GLN A 42 9.63 0.06 10.87
N ASP A 43 10.78 -0.55 11.19
CA ASP A 43 11.10 -1.95 10.86
C ASP A 43 10.92 -2.26 9.36
N PHE A 44 11.35 -1.35 8.47
CA PHE A 44 11.13 -1.50 7.03
C PHE A 44 11.68 -2.81 6.45
N ASP A 45 12.84 -3.27 6.93
CA ASP A 45 13.41 -4.55 6.51
C ASP A 45 12.53 -5.74 6.90
N LYS A 46 11.88 -5.67 8.07
CA LYS A 46 10.92 -6.68 8.53
C LYS A 46 9.65 -6.66 7.67
N ILE A 47 9.17 -5.47 7.28
CA ILE A 47 8.02 -5.34 6.37
C ILE A 47 8.35 -5.99 5.02
N LEU A 48 9.56 -5.78 4.50
CA LEU A 48 10.02 -6.45 3.28
C LEU A 48 10.07 -7.97 3.47
N ASP A 49 10.66 -8.46 4.56
CA ASP A 49 10.71 -9.90 4.89
C ASP A 49 9.33 -10.54 4.92
N GLU A 50 8.40 -9.92 5.66
CA GLU A 50 7.03 -10.41 5.80
C GLU A 50 6.27 -10.35 4.48
N SER A 51 6.60 -9.40 3.61
CA SER A 51 6.01 -9.30 2.27
C SER A 51 6.47 -10.45 1.37
N PHE A 52 7.78 -10.73 1.32
CA PHE A 52 8.31 -11.87 0.56
C PHE A 52 7.76 -13.22 1.08
N LYS A 53 7.66 -13.38 2.41
CA LYS A 53 7.10 -14.59 3.03
C LYS A 53 5.62 -14.83 2.72
N ARG A 54 4.84 -13.79 2.38
CA ARG A 54 3.41 -13.92 2.07
C ARG A 54 3.12 -14.29 0.61
N VAL A 55 4.05 -14.04 -0.31
CA VAL A 55 3.86 -14.30 -1.74
C VAL A 55 3.42 -15.75 -2.05
N PRO A 56 4.01 -16.80 -1.43
CA PRO A 56 3.60 -18.18 -1.71
C PRO A 56 2.14 -18.47 -1.38
N GLY A 57 1.65 -17.95 -0.24
CA GLY A 57 0.27 -18.14 0.19
C GLY A 57 -0.73 -17.47 -0.74
N LEU A 58 -0.46 -16.21 -1.11
CA LEU A 58 -1.30 -15.47 -2.06
C LEU A 58 -1.37 -16.15 -3.43
N ALA A 59 -0.24 -16.69 -3.90
CA ALA A 59 -0.22 -17.43 -5.16
C ALA A 59 -1.03 -18.72 -5.07
N ALA A 60 -0.91 -19.48 -3.98
CA ALA A 60 -1.69 -20.70 -3.76
C ALA A 60 -3.20 -20.42 -3.73
N GLU A 61 -3.63 -19.33 -3.09
CA GLU A 61 -5.04 -18.90 -3.03
C GLU A 61 -5.60 -18.52 -4.41
N SER A 62 -4.76 -18.05 -5.33
CA SER A 62 -5.17 -17.67 -6.68
C SER A 62 -5.31 -18.87 -7.65
N MET A 63 -4.91 -20.06 -7.23
CA MET A 63 -4.92 -21.26 -8.08
C MET A 63 -6.30 -21.94 -8.08
N PRO A 64 -6.68 -22.61 -9.18
CA PRO A 64 -7.91 -23.41 -9.22
C PRO A 64 -7.87 -24.53 -8.18
N ASP A 65 -9.05 -25.03 -7.81
CA ASP A 65 -9.20 -26.08 -6.80
C ASP A 65 -8.30 -27.30 -7.10
N ILE A 66 -7.31 -27.51 -6.23
CA ILE A 66 -6.40 -28.64 -6.32
C ILE A 66 -7.05 -29.86 -5.65
N PRO A 67 -7.15 -31.01 -6.35
CA PRO A 67 -7.62 -32.27 -5.78
C PRO A 67 -6.89 -32.61 -4.48
N ALA A 68 -7.63 -33.11 -3.48
CA ALA A 68 -7.09 -33.35 -2.14
C ALA A 68 -5.89 -34.30 -2.14
N ASP A 69 -5.91 -35.32 -3.00
CA ASP A 69 -4.83 -36.30 -3.21
C ASP A 69 -3.57 -35.70 -3.86
N ARG A 70 -3.70 -34.56 -4.55
CA ARG A 70 -2.60 -33.84 -5.21
C ARG A 70 -2.09 -32.64 -4.43
N ARG A 71 -2.81 -32.21 -3.39
CA ARG A 71 -2.52 -30.98 -2.63
C ARG A 71 -1.12 -30.95 -2.03
N ALA A 72 -0.65 -32.08 -1.48
CA ALA A 72 0.69 -32.17 -0.89
C ALA A 72 1.80 -31.99 -1.94
N GLU A 73 1.69 -32.67 -3.08
CA GLU A 73 2.68 -32.55 -4.17
C GLU A 73 2.64 -31.16 -4.80
N PHE A 74 1.45 -30.60 -4.97
CA PHE A 74 1.26 -29.24 -5.45
C PHE A 74 1.94 -28.20 -4.53
N ASN A 75 1.71 -28.27 -3.21
CA ASN A 75 2.35 -27.37 -2.25
C ASN A 75 3.87 -27.50 -2.29
N LYS A 76 4.39 -28.73 -2.42
CA LYS A 76 5.83 -28.97 -2.54
C LYS A 76 6.43 -28.35 -3.80
N VAL A 77 5.74 -28.41 -4.94
CA VAL A 77 6.16 -27.76 -6.19
C VAL A 77 6.15 -26.24 -6.01
N LEU A 78 5.10 -25.68 -5.41
CA LEU A 78 5.03 -24.25 -5.12
C LEU A 78 6.18 -23.79 -4.23
N GLU A 79 6.39 -24.44 -3.09
CA GLU A 79 7.47 -24.14 -2.16
C GLU A 79 8.84 -24.17 -2.84
N LYS A 80 9.08 -25.16 -3.71
CA LYS A 80 10.32 -25.25 -4.48
C LYS A 80 10.55 -24.01 -5.36
N TYR A 81 9.55 -23.61 -6.15
CA TYR A 81 9.70 -22.48 -7.06
C TYR A 81 9.72 -21.13 -6.33
N PHE A 82 8.97 -20.98 -5.24
CA PHE A 82 9.06 -19.79 -4.40
C PHE A 82 10.40 -19.69 -3.68
N GLY A 83 10.96 -20.81 -3.21
CA GLY A 83 12.31 -20.82 -2.64
C GLY A 83 13.41 -20.55 -3.67
N LEU A 84 13.18 -20.81 -4.96
CA LEU A 84 14.08 -20.37 -6.04
C LEU A 84 13.94 -18.87 -6.29
N MET A 85 12.69 -18.39 -6.44
CA MET A 85 12.38 -16.97 -6.63
C MET A 85 12.93 -16.10 -5.50
N ASP A 86 12.75 -16.51 -4.24
CA ASP A 86 13.31 -15.79 -3.09
C ASP A 86 14.84 -15.71 -3.18
N ARG A 87 15.53 -16.82 -3.47
CA ARG A 87 16.99 -16.82 -3.61
C ARG A 87 17.49 -15.94 -4.76
N GLU A 88 16.77 -15.87 -5.87
CA GLU A 88 17.18 -15.09 -7.04
C GLU A 88 16.85 -13.60 -6.92
N ILE A 89 15.74 -13.26 -6.26
CA ILE A 89 15.20 -11.89 -6.24
C ILE A 89 15.49 -11.19 -4.92
N ASN A 90 15.41 -11.90 -3.79
CA ASN A 90 15.57 -11.33 -2.45
C ASN A 90 17.05 -11.20 -2.04
N THR A 91 17.85 -10.60 -2.93
CA THR A 91 19.29 -10.41 -2.73
C THR A 91 19.58 -9.15 -1.90
N PRO A 92 20.76 -9.06 -1.24
CA PRO A 92 21.19 -7.83 -0.57
C PRO A 92 21.18 -6.60 -1.48
N GLU A 93 21.56 -6.77 -2.75
CA GLU A 93 21.59 -5.71 -3.75
C GLU A 93 20.18 -5.20 -4.05
N MET A 94 19.22 -6.10 -4.29
CA MET A 94 17.82 -5.75 -4.53
C MET A 94 17.22 -5.03 -3.32
N ARG A 95 17.48 -5.52 -2.10
CA ARG A 95 17.03 -4.86 -0.87
C ARG A 95 17.59 -3.46 -0.73
N HIS A 96 18.88 -3.29 -1.01
CA HIS A 96 19.52 -1.99 -0.97
C HIS A 96 18.93 -1.03 -2.02
N GLU A 97 18.61 -1.52 -3.21
CA GLU A 97 17.96 -0.72 -4.27
C GLU A 97 16.54 -0.28 -3.86
N ILE A 98 15.74 -1.19 -3.30
CA ILE A 98 14.41 -0.89 -2.77
C ILE A 98 14.51 0.17 -1.67
N ARG A 99 15.42 -0.02 -0.70
CA ARG A 99 15.64 0.93 0.40
C ARG A 99 16.03 2.30 -0.12
N ASN A 100 16.97 2.39 -1.04
CA ASN A 100 17.40 3.67 -1.60
C ASN A 100 16.29 4.35 -2.40
N THR A 101 15.49 3.58 -3.13
CA THR A 101 14.32 4.11 -3.85
C THR A 101 13.31 4.70 -2.89
N ALA A 102 13.01 4.00 -1.79
CA ALA A 102 12.07 4.46 -0.79
C ALA A 102 12.59 5.70 -0.02
N ILE A 103 13.89 5.75 0.30
CA ILE A 103 14.52 6.94 0.91
C ILE A 103 14.45 8.14 -0.04
N ARG A 104 14.75 7.96 -1.34
CA ARG A 104 14.63 9.05 -2.33
C ARG A 104 13.20 9.57 -2.42
N ALA A 105 12.22 8.67 -2.52
CA ALA A 105 10.81 9.06 -2.56
C ALA A 105 10.40 9.82 -1.28
N ALA A 106 10.87 9.38 -0.11
CA ALA A 106 10.59 10.08 1.14
C ALA A 106 11.23 11.48 1.19
N ALA A 107 12.43 11.67 0.62
CA ALA A 107 13.09 12.97 0.52
C ALA A 107 12.36 13.96 -0.40
N GLU A 108 11.62 13.46 -1.39
CA GLU A 108 10.82 14.28 -2.33
C GLU A 108 9.44 14.64 -1.76
N ILE A 109 8.88 13.80 -0.87
CA ILE A 109 7.51 13.93 -0.37
C ILE A 109 7.45 14.63 0.98
N TYR A 110 8.39 14.34 1.89
CA TYR A 110 8.36 14.85 3.25
C TYR A 110 9.33 16.00 3.45
N THR A 111 8.97 16.89 4.37
CA THR A 111 9.88 17.89 4.91
C THR A 111 10.71 17.34 6.07
N GLN A 112 11.85 17.97 6.37
CA GLN A 112 12.67 17.61 7.54
C GLN A 112 11.84 17.61 8.84
N ALA A 113 10.98 18.61 9.03
CA ALA A 113 10.15 18.74 10.21
C ALA A 113 9.14 17.59 10.37
N GLU A 114 8.57 17.11 9.26
CA GLU A 114 7.67 15.96 9.25
C GLU A 114 8.42 14.66 9.56
N VAL A 115 9.60 14.47 8.96
CA VAL A 115 10.47 13.31 9.26
C VAL A 115 10.85 13.29 10.74
N ASP A 116 11.22 14.43 11.32
CA ASP A 116 11.56 14.53 12.75
C ASP A 116 10.35 14.31 13.66
N ALA A 117 9.16 14.72 13.23
CA ALA A 117 7.92 14.44 13.95
C ALA A 117 7.59 12.94 13.94
N LEU A 118 7.68 12.29 12.78
CA LEU A 118 7.48 10.86 12.64
C LEU A 118 8.52 10.08 13.45
N LEU A 119 9.79 10.48 13.37
CA LEU A 119 10.87 9.85 14.11
C LEU A 119 10.64 9.94 15.62
N ARG A 120 10.31 11.14 16.15
CA ARG A 120 9.95 11.31 17.57
C ARG A 120 8.79 10.42 17.98
N PHE A 121 7.75 10.33 17.16
CA PHE A 121 6.61 9.46 17.43
C PHE A 121 7.05 7.99 17.49
N TYR A 122 7.65 7.44 16.43
CA TYR A 122 8.03 6.03 16.37
C TYR A 122 9.13 5.64 17.37
N GLN A 123 9.94 6.60 17.85
CA GLN A 123 10.91 6.38 18.92
C GLN A 123 10.33 6.47 20.33
N SER A 124 9.12 7.02 20.50
CA SER A 124 8.47 7.05 21.81
C SER A 124 8.03 5.64 22.27
N PRO A 125 7.95 5.37 23.59
CA PRO A 125 7.36 4.13 24.09
C PRO A 125 5.95 3.87 23.56
N GLU A 126 5.13 4.92 23.49
CA GLU A 126 3.76 4.87 23.01
C GLU A 126 3.69 4.58 21.51
N GLY A 127 4.53 5.24 20.70
CA GLY A 127 4.58 5.03 19.25
C GLY A 127 5.08 3.64 18.87
N ARG A 128 6.11 3.11 19.55
CA ARG A 128 6.52 1.71 19.38
C ARG A 128 5.41 0.73 19.77
N SER A 129 4.77 0.97 20.92
CA SER A 129 3.62 0.16 21.36
C SER A 129 2.49 0.20 20.33
N ALA A 130 2.12 1.37 19.83
CA ALA A 130 1.10 1.54 18.81
C ALA A 130 1.46 0.78 17.53
N MET A 131 2.67 1.00 17.00
CA MET A 131 3.17 0.32 15.80
C MET A 131 3.10 -1.21 15.93
N SER A 132 3.51 -1.77 17.08
CA SER A 132 3.44 -3.21 17.34
C SER A 132 2.00 -3.76 17.45
N LYS A 133 1.06 -2.93 17.89
CA LYS A 133 -0.36 -3.31 18.10
C LYS A 133 -1.22 -3.08 16.87
N THR A 134 -0.81 -2.20 15.94
CA THR A 134 -1.57 -1.87 14.74
C THR A 134 -1.95 -3.11 13.93
N PRO A 135 -1.06 -4.08 13.61
CA PRO A 135 -1.46 -5.27 12.87
C PRO A 135 -2.58 -6.06 13.57
N ARG A 136 -2.46 -6.26 14.89
CA ARG A 136 -3.47 -6.94 15.71
C ARG A 136 -4.78 -6.17 15.77
N TYR A 137 -4.73 -4.85 15.82
CA TYR A 137 -5.92 -4.01 15.77
C TYR A 137 -6.65 -4.17 14.43
N ILE A 138 -5.93 -4.10 13.31
CA ILE A 138 -6.51 -4.31 11.98
C ILE A 138 -7.12 -5.71 11.87
N GLU A 139 -6.42 -6.75 12.33
CA GLU A 139 -6.94 -8.12 12.34
C GLU A 139 -8.23 -8.24 13.18
N ALA A 140 -8.24 -7.66 14.38
CA ALA A 140 -9.39 -7.66 15.27
C ALA A 140 -10.62 -6.94 14.71
N VAL A 141 -10.42 -6.00 13.78
CA VAL A 141 -11.52 -5.32 13.06
C VAL A 141 -11.97 -6.11 11.84
N MET A 142 -11.03 -6.63 11.04
CA MET A 142 -11.36 -7.30 9.77
C MET A 142 -12.20 -8.57 9.97
N ALA A 143 -11.89 -9.40 10.98
CA ALA A 143 -12.59 -10.67 11.18
C ALA A 143 -14.09 -10.47 11.51
N PRO A 144 -14.49 -9.60 12.45
CA PRO A 144 -15.90 -9.28 12.67
C PRO A 144 -16.56 -8.60 11.47
N THR A 145 -15.85 -7.70 10.77
CA THR A 145 -16.39 -7.03 9.57
C THR A 145 -16.74 -8.03 8.47
N ALA A 146 -15.94 -9.09 8.28
CA ALA A 146 -16.27 -10.16 7.34
C ALA A 146 -17.60 -10.84 7.72
N GLY A 147 -17.81 -11.15 9.01
CA GLY A 147 -19.07 -11.71 9.51
C GLY A 147 -20.28 -10.79 9.33
N ILE A 148 -20.10 -9.47 9.34
CA ILE A 148 -21.15 -8.49 9.06
C ILE A 148 -21.44 -8.41 7.55
N MET A 149 -20.39 -8.42 6.73
CA MET A 149 -20.48 -8.22 5.28
C MET A 149 -21.01 -9.47 4.56
N GLN A 150 -20.57 -10.66 4.96
CA GLN A 150 -20.90 -11.93 4.32
C GLN A 150 -22.42 -12.17 4.15
N PRO A 151 -23.27 -12.05 5.20
CA PRO A 151 -24.71 -12.25 5.02
C PRO A 151 -25.36 -11.18 4.14
N LYS A 152 -24.89 -9.93 4.20
CA LYS A 152 -25.38 -8.84 3.33
C LYS A 152 -25.04 -9.11 1.87
N MET A 153 -23.82 -9.55 1.61
CA MET A 153 -23.36 -9.93 0.27
C MET A 153 -24.15 -11.14 -0.25
N GLN A 154 -24.37 -12.16 0.58
CA GLN A 154 -25.20 -13.31 0.21
C GLN A 154 -26.63 -12.88 -0.11
N ALA A 155 -27.27 -12.06 0.73
CA ALA A 155 -28.62 -11.55 0.47
C ALA A 155 -28.69 -10.73 -0.82
N PHE A 156 -27.69 -9.90 -1.09
CA PHE A 156 -27.56 -9.17 -2.35
C PHE A 156 -27.48 -10.11 -3.56
N LEU A 157 -26.59 -11.11 -3.50
CA LEU A 157 -26.42 -12.10 -4.58
C LEU A 157 -27.66 -12.97 -4.77
N GLN A 158 -28.41 -13.30 -3.71
CA GLN A 158 -29.69 -14.00 -3.85
C GLN A 158 -30.74 -13.12 -4.54
N LYS A 159 -30.79 -11.83 -4.18
CA LYS A 159 -31.76 -10.90 -4.74
C LYS A 159 -31.47 -10.51 -6.19
N TYR A 160 -30.20 -10.27 -6.52
CA TYR A 160 -29.80 -9.68 -7.80
C TYR A 160 -28.97 -10.62 -8.69
N GLY A 161 -28.43 -11.72 -8.16
CA GLY A 161 -27.46 -12.55 -8.89
C GLY A 161 -28.01 -13.21 -10.15
N ALA A 162 -29.30 -13.54 -10.20
CA ALA A 162 -29.92 -14.05 -11.43
C ALA A 162 -30.08 -12.96 -12.51
N GLN A 163 -30.47 -11.75 -12.10
CA GLN A 163 -30.57 -10.60 -13.00
C GLN A 163 -29.18 -10.20 -13.53
N MET A 164 -28.22 -10.02 -12.62
CA MET A 164 -26.84 -9.69 -12.94
C MET A 164 -26.22 -10.68 -13.93
N ARG A 165 -26.37 -12.00 -13.71
CA ARG A 165 -25.89 -13.02 -14.66
C ARG A 165 -26.53 -12.91 -16.04
N ARG A 166 -27.84 -12.59 -16.12
CA ARG A 166 -28.52 -12.41 -17.42
C ARG A 166 -27.99 -11.19 -18.15
N GLU A 167 -27.88 -10.06 -17.46
CA GLU A 167 -27.39 -8.80 -18.05
C GLU A 167 -25.93 -8.93 -18.49
N LEU A 168 -25.06 -9.57 -17.70
CA LEU A 168 -23.68 -9.87 -18.10
C LEU A 168 -23.63 -10.79 -19.33
N ASN A 169 -24.43 -11.86 -19.37
CA ASN A 169 -24.50 -12.72 -20.55
C ASN A 169 -25.01 -11.98 -21.80
N GLN A 170 -25.99 -11.09 -21.65
CA GLN A 170 -26.50 -10.27 -22.76
C GLN A 170 -25.48 -9.23 -23.22
N ALA A 171 -24.70 -8.66 -22.31
CA ALA A 171 -23.63 -7.73 -22.65
C ALA A 171 -22.49 -8.43 -23.41
N VAL A 172 -22.14 -9.65 -23.02
CA VAL A 172 -21.05 -10.43 -23.66
C VAL A 172 -21.51 -11.09 -24.96
N CYS A 173 -22.73 -11.63 -25.02
CA CYS A 173 -23.21 -12.44 -26.14
C CYS A 173 -24.35 -11.78 -26.97
N GLY A 174 -24.70 -10.53 -26.67
CA GLY A 174 -25.81 -9.82 -27.31
C GLY A 174 -27.18 -10.41 -26.96
N LYS A 175 -28.17 -10.33 -27.87
CA LYS A 175 -29.51 -10.92 -27.68
C LYS A 175 -29.52 -12.45 -27.59
N ASN A 176 -28.37 -13.12 -27.79
CA ASN A 176 -28.24 -14.56 -27.76
C ASN A 176 -27.70 -15.04 -26.40
N ASN A 177 -28.25 -16.14 -25.88
CA ASN A 177 -27.65 -16.82 -24.73
C ASN A 177 -26.32 -17.46 -25.16
N CYS A 178 -25.22 -17.24 -24.43
CA CYS A 178 -23.92 -17.85 -24.74
C CYS A 178 -24.00 -19.40 -24.82
N ALA A 179 -24.90 -20.01 -24.04
CA ALA A 179 -25.18 -21.45 -24.10
C ALA A 179 -25.84 -21.93 -25.41
N LYS A 180 -26.51 -21.05 -26.16
CA LYS A 180 -27.08 -21.36 -27.49
C LYS A 180 -26.09 -21.09 -28.64
N ALA A 181 -25.13 -20.18 -28.44
CA ALA A 181 -24.11 -19.87 -29.46
C ALA A 181 -23.04 -20.96 -29.59
N ALA A 182 -22.88 -21.81 -28.58
CA ALA A 182 -21.91 -22.92 -28.55
C ALA A 182 -22.42 -24.23 -29.21
N GLN A 183 -23.64 -24.25 -29.78
CA GLN A 183 -24.06 -25.44 -30.54
C GLN A 183 -23.44 -25.40 -31.94
N PRO A 184 -22.68 -26.44 -32.34
CA PRO A 184 -22.11 -26.50 -33.67
C PRO A 184 -23.24 -26.56 -34.69
N LYS A 185 -23.22 -25.63 -35.65
CA LYS A 185 -24.12 -25.68 -36.81
C LYS A 185 -23.79 -26.98 -37.58
N LYS A 186 -24.78 -27.88 -37.67
CA LYS A 186 -24.74 -29.02 -38.58
C LYS A 186 -24.81 -28.55 -40.02
#